data_AF-A0A6B3R1F8-F1
#
_entry.id   AF-A0A6B3R1F8-F1
#
_cell.length_a   1.000
_cell.length_b   1.000
_cell.length_c   1.000
_cell.angle_alpha   90.00
_cell.angle_beta   90.00
_cell.angle_gamma   90.00
#
_symmetry.space_group_name_H-M   'P 1'
#
loop_
_entity.id
_entity.type
_entity.pdbx_description
1 polymer ?
#
loop_
_entity_poly.entity_id
_entity_poly.type
_entity_poly.pdbx_seq_one_letter_code
_entity_poly.pdbx_strand_id
1 'polypeptide(L)'
;MLIYLHSKLFDLKWIGAILGFFYMRFGGAVIGFLIGSILDRVFRSSSSGSGGGFGRIFQEQGGQVSPGDFELNLLSLSSLVIKADGKVTQQEMDFVRMYFVQAYGKERANATFRTFNEVIKNREISVDNICNYLRPRVRYEVRLQILHFLFNISNADGHVSDSELRVLLEISQNLQVSNSDFESIKAMFFKSADNAYKILEIEKSASDAEVKKAYRTMAKKFHPDKLQHMDEVYRKGAQEKFNKVQEAYERIQKERGL
;
A
#
# COMPACT_ATOMS: atom_id res chain seq x y z
N MET A 1 49.54 -26.97 -2.88
CA MET A 1 48.83 -27.86 -1.94
C MET A 1 47.75 -27.04 -1.25
N LEU A 2 46.53 -27.15 -1.79
CA LEU A 2 45.22 -26.94 -1.16
C LEU A 2 44.94 -25.58 -0.46
N ILE A 3 44.15 -24.64 -1.01
CA ILE A 3 42.69 -24.64 -1.27
C ILE A 3 41.84 -24.65 0.04
N TYR A 4 41.22 -23.48 0.29
CA TYR A 4 39.86 -23.25 0.84
C TYR A 4 39.69 -23.42 2.37
N LEU A 5 38.84 -22.68 3.11
CA LEU A 5 37.62 -21.93 2.76
C LEU A 5 37.31 -20.98 3.95
N HIS A 6 37.61 -19.67 3.84
CA HIS A 6 36.93 -18.68 4.68
C HIS A 6 35.67 -18.31 3.91
N SER A 7 34.51 -18.75 4.41
CA SER A 7 33.22 -18.51 3.77
C SER A 7 32.98 -17.00 3.61
N LYS A 8 33.25 -16.49 2.41
CA LYS A 8 32.51 -15.35 1.88
C LYS A 8 31.07 -15.82 1.69
N LEU A 9 30.26 -15.74 2.73
CA LEU A 9 28.83 -15.59 2.57
C LEU A 9 28.63 -14.34 1.71
N PHE A 10 28.24 -14.56 0.46
CA PHE A 10 27.90 -13.50 -0.48
C PHE A 10 26.95 -12.50 0.18
N ASP A 11 27.35 -11.24 0.23
CA ASP A 11 26.57 -10.13 0.79
C ASP A 11 25.16 -10.08 0.14
N LEU A 12 24.11 -10.30 0.95
CA LEU A 12 22.70 -10.42 0.50
C LEU A 12 22.19 -9.23 -0.31
N LYS A 13 22.71 -8.02 -0.02
CA LYS A 13 22.41 -6.78 -0.77
C LYS A 13 22.76 -6.86 -2.26
N TRP A 14 23.79 -7.64 -2.63
CA TRP A 14 24.15 -7.84 -4.03
C TRP A 14 23.34 -8.95 -4.68
N ILE A 15 22.88 -9.95 -3.92
CA ILE A 15 21.98 -11.01 -4.41
C ILE A 15 20.62 -10.41 -4.82
N GLY A 16 20.06 -9.53 -3.98
CA GLY A 16 18.83 -8.78 -4.30
C GLY A 16 18.99 -7.89 -5.53
N ALA A 17 20.08 -7.13 -5.61
CA ALA A 17 20.37 -6.27 -6.77
C ALA A 17 20.52 -7.07 -8.08
N ILE A 18 21.14 -8.25 -8.02
CA ILE A 18 21.33 -9.12 -9.20
C ILE A 18 19.99 -9.76 -9.63
N LEU A 19 19.19 -10.28 -8.69
CA LEU A 19 17.87 -10.85 -8.99
C LEU A 19 16.90 -9.81 -9.56
N GLY A 20 16.89 -8.61 -8.98
CA GLY A 20 16.10 -7.50 -9.49
C GLY A 20 16.58 -7.03 -10.86
N PHE A 21 17.89 -7.01 -11.11
CA PHE A 21 18.46 -6.67 -12.42
C PHE A 21 18.00 -7.63 -13.53
N PHE A 22 17.94 -8.93 -13.25
CA PHE A 22 17.50 -9.93 -14.23
C PHE A 22 16.00 -9.87 -14.55
N TYR A 23 15.16 -9.37 -13.64
CA TYR A 23 13.71 -9.27 -13.85
C TYR A 23 13.25 -7.91 -14.40
N MET A 24 13.98 -6.82 -14.10
CA MET A 24 13.54 -5.43 -14.41
C MET A 24 14.67 -4.48 -14.88
N ARG A 25 15.84 -5.00 -15.27
CA ARG A 25 17.03 -4.20 -15.69
C ARG A 25 17.42 -3.18 -14.59
N PHE A 26 17.82 -1.96 -14.96
CA PHE A 26 18.41 -0.99 -14.00
C PHE A 26 17.48 -0.64 -12.83
N GLY A 27 16.16 -0.55 -13.05
CA GLY A 27 15.18 -0.27 -11.99
C GLY A 27 15.06 -1.42 -10.97
N GLY A 28 15.13 -2.67 -11.43
CA GLY A 28 15.10 -3.83 -10.55
C GLY A 28 16.37 -3.96 -9.71
N ALA A 29 17.54 -3.55 -10.23
CA ALA A 29 18.79 -3.56 -9.46
C ALA A 29 18.74 -2.62 -8.25
N VAL A 30 18.11 -1.45 -8.41
CA VAL A 30 17.91 -0.47 -7.34
C VAL A 30 16.89 -0.99 -6.31
N ILE A 31 15.77 -1.56 -6.76
CA ILE A 31 14.76 -2.18 -5.89
C ILE A 31 15.35 -3.36 -5.09
N GLY A 32 16.13 -4.21 -5.74
CA GLY A 32 16.77 -5.36 -5.11
C GLY A 32 17.87 -5.01 -4.10
N PHE A 33 18.66 -3.98 -4.40
CA PHE A 33 19.67 -3.45 -3.46
C PHE A 33 18.99 -2.84 -2.22
N LEU A 34 17.88 -2.11 -2.39
CA LEU A 34 17.15 -1.48 -1.30
C LEU A 34 16.41 -2.50 -0.42
N ILE A 35 15.77 -3.52 -1.00
CA ILE A 35 15.16 -4.65 -0.26
C ILE A 35 16.23 -5.42 0.52
N GLY A 36 17.39 -5.69 -0.08
CA GLY A 36 18.53 -6.33 0.60
C GLY A 36 19.11 -5.50 1.74
N SER A 37 19.08 -4.16 1.61
CA SER A 37 19.54 -3.23 2.65
C SER A 37 18.58 -3.13 3.86
N ILE A 38 17.28 -3.31 3.61
CA ILE A 38 16.21 -3.34 4.63
C ILE A 38 16.26 -4.66 5.40
N LEU A 39 16.43 -5.80 4.71
CA LEU A 39 16.63 -7.12 5.32
C LEU A 39 17.89 -7.18 6.19
N ASP A 40 19.02 -6.62 5.73
CA ASP A 40 20.26 -6.56 6.50
C ASP A 40 20.09 -5.73 7.79
N ARG A 41 19.26 -4.68 7.77
CA ARG A 41 18.99 -3.81 8.93
C ARG A 41 18.05 -4.47 9.95
N VAL A 42 17.02 -5.18 9.46
CA VAL A 42 16.09 -5.95 10.30
C VAL A 42 16.79 -7.17 10.91
N PHE A 43 17.66 -7.86 10.17
CA PHE A 43 18.38 -9.04 10.67
C PHE A 43 19.52 -8.68 11.64
N ARG A 44 20.14 -7.51 11.50
CA ARG A 44 21.11 -6.97 12.49
C ARG A 44 20.45 -6.32 13.71
N SER A 45 19.17 -5.96 13.62
CA SER A 45 18.34 -5.44 14.73
C SER A 45 17.77 -6.53 15.64
N SER A 46 17.99 -7.81 15.33
CA SER A 46 17.52 -8.95 16.12
C SER A 46 18.14 -9.04 17.54
N SER A 47 19.06 -8.15 17.91
CA SER A 47 19.79 -8.18 19.19
C SER A 47 19.30 -7.19 20.25
N SER A 48 18.26 -6.39 20.01
CA SER A 48 17.68 -5.56 21.08
C SER A 48 16.17 -5.39 20.91
N GLY A 49 15.41 -6.07 21.77
CA GLY A 49 13.97 -5.91 21.87
C GLY A 49 13.59 -4.53 22.39
N SER A 50 12.71 -3.83 21.67
CA SER A 50 11.84 -2.79 22.21
C SER A 50 10.78 -2.45 21.16
N GLY A 51 9.52 -2.77 21.47
CA GLY A 51 8.38 -2.23 20.73
C GLY A 51 8.37 -0.71 20.81
N GLY A 52 8.19 -0.02 19.69
CA GLY A 52 8.16 1.44 19.68
C GLY A 52 8.05 2.02 18.28
N GLY A 53 6.84 2.37 17.86
CA GLY A 53 6.57 3.14 16.64
C GLY A 53 5.16 3.72 16.65
N PHE A 54 4.18 2.91 17.05
CA PHE A 54 2.78 3.24 16.91
C PHE A 54 2.26 4.38 17.81
N GLY A 55 2.67 4.44 19.09
CA GLY A 55 2.05 5.32 20.09
C GLY A 55 2.19 6.82 19.85
N ARG A 56 3.10 7.26 18.98
CA ARG A 56 3.36 8.70 18.74
C ARG A 56 2.63 9.29 17.54
N ILE A 57 2.11 8.48 16.62
CA ILE A 57 1.45 8.95 15.38
C ILE A 57 0.03 9.48 15.64
N PHE A 58 -0.58 9.03 16.74
CA PHE A 58 -1.93 9.42 17.10
C PHE A 58 -1.96 10.71 17.94
N GLN A 59 -0.81 11.21 18.42
CA GLN A 59 -0.75 12.39 19.27
C GLN A 59 -0.59 13.69 18.47
N GLU A 60 -1.66 14.16 17.81
CA GLU A 60 -1.96 15.58 17.65
C GLU A 60 -3.40 15.84 17.16
N GLN A 61 -4.17 16.56 17.99
CA GLN A 61 -5.51 17.17 17.83
C GLN A 61 -6.61 16.44 17.03
N GLY A 62 -7.55 15.85 17.78
CA GLY A 62 -8.89 15.44 17.30
C GLY A 62 -9.17 13.94 17.43
N GLY A 63 -9.86 13.53 18.51
CA GLY A 63 -10.45 12.19 18.73
C GLY A 63 -9.64 11.00 18.18
N GLN A 64 -8.58 10.59 18.87
CA GLN A 64 -7.68 9.51 18.41
C GLN A 64 -8.42 8.18 18.21
N VAL A 65 -8.25 7.55 17.05
CA VAL A 65 -8.53 6.11 16.89
C VAL A 65 -7.41 5.36 17.61
N SER A 66 -7.72 4.36 18.44
CA SER A 66 -6.66 3.53 19.00
C SER A 66 -5.97 2.72 17.90
N PRO A 67 -4.67 2.43 18.02
CA PRO A 67 -3.99 1.44 17.20
C PRO A 67 -4.79 0.21 16.80
N GLY A 68 -5.31 -0.48 17.82
CA GLY A 68 -6.07 -1.70 17.62
C GLY A 68 -7.39 -1.44 16.91
N ASP A 69 -8.05 -0.32 17.21
CA ASP A 69 -9.31 0.06 16.56
C ASP A 69 -9.08 0.34 15.07
N PHE A 70 -8.00 1.02 14.69
CA PHE A 70 -7.69 1.26 13.30
C PHE A 70 -7.45 -0.06 12.55
N GLU A 71 -6.62 -0.93 13.12
CA GLU A 71 -6.32 -2.25 12.55
C GLU A 71 -7.59 -3.11 12.37
N LEU A 72 -8.47 -3.12 13.38
CA LEU A 72 -9.73 -3.85 13.32
C LEU A 72 -10.68 -3.28 12.28
N ASN A 73 -10.77 -1.95 12.17
CA ASN A 73 -11.59 -1.30 11.14
C ASN A 73 -11.03 -1.58 9.73
N LEU A 74 -9.70 -1.52 9.55
CA LEU A 74 -9.05 -1.84 8.28
C LEU A 74 -9.31 -3.30 7.87
N LEU A 75 -9.14 -4.23 8.81
CA LEU A 75 -9.42 -5.65 8.59
C LEU A 75 -10.91 -5.89 8.29
N SER A 76 -11.81 -5.13 8.94
CA SER A 76 -13.25 -5.19 8.68
C SER A 76 -13.61 -4.71 7.27
N LEU A 77 -13.03 -3.59 6.82
CA LEU A 77 -13.18 -3.13 5.43
C LEU A 77 -12.64 -4.16 4.43
N SER A 78 -11.47 -4.74 4.69
CA SER A 78 -10.93 -5.82 3.86
C SER A 78 -11.91 -6.99 3.75
N SER A 79 -12.53 -7.38 4.87
CA SER A 79 -13.49 -8.47 4.88
C SER A 79 -14.77 -8.17 4.11
N LEU A 80 -15.21 -6.90 4.08
CA LEU A 80 -16.39 -6.47 3.31
C LEU A 80 -16.10 -6.53 1.80
N VAL A 81 -14.90 -6.10 1.40
CA VAL A 81 -14.44 -6.15 0.01
C VAL A 81 -14.33 -7.60 -0.47
N ILE A 82 -13.58 -8.44 0.24
CA ILE A 82 -13.35 -9.86 -0.14
C ILE A 82 -14.66 -10.67 -0.17
N LYS A 83 -15.68 -10.28 0.59
CA LYS A 83 -16.98 -10.98 0.61
C LYS A 83 -17.96 -10.44 -0.42
N ALA A 84 -17.63 -9.38 -1.16
CA ALA A 84 -18.57 -8.67 -2.03
C ALA A 84 -19.18 -9.57 -3.12
N ASP A 85 -18.41 -10.54 -3.62
CA ASP A 85 -18.84 -11.47 -4.68
C ASP A 85 -19.33 -12.82 -4.12
N GLY A 86 -19.26 -13.01 -2.79
CA GLY A 86 -19.61 -14.25 -2.10
C GLY A 86 -18.55 -15.36 -2.19
N LYS A 87 -17.41 -15.14 -2.86
CA LYS A 87 -16.33 -16.11 -3.04
C LYS A 87 -15.03 -15.58 -2.43
N VAL A 88 -14.81 -15.94 -1.17
CA VAL A 88 -13.55 -15.63 -0.48
C VAL A 88 -12.44 -16.52 -1.02
N THR A 89 -11.41 -15.96 -1.66
CA THR A 89 -10.24 -16.73 -2.11
C THR A 89 -9.18 -16.83 -1.02
N GLN A 90 -8.39 -17.91 -1.04
CA GLN A 90 -7.27 -18.08 -0.12
C GLN A 90 -6.17 -17.03 -0.38
N GLN A 91 -6.00 -16.60 -1.63
CA GLN A 91 -4.98 -15.63 -2.03
C GLN A 91 -5.22 -14.26 -1.40
N GLU A 92 -6.46 -13.77 -1.40
CA GLU A 92 -6.82 -12.52 -0.73
C GLU A 92 -6.62 -12.60 0.78
N MET A 93 -7.05 -13.70 1.41
CA MET A 93 -6.89 -13.91 2.84
C MET A 93 -5.41 -13.98 3.26
N ASP A 94 -4.58 -14.64 2.46
CA ASP A 94 -3.14 -14.71 2.68
C ASP A 94 -2.46 -13.36 2.43
N PHE A 95 -2.93 -12.59 1.44
CA PHE A 95 -2.45 -11.23 1.19
C PHE A 95 -2.72 -10.32 2.40
N VAL A 96 -3.97 -10.30 2.91
CA VAL A 96 -4.31 -9.51 4.10
C VAL A 96 -3.47 -9.95 5.29
N ARG A 97 -3.34 -11.26 5.53
CA ARG A 97 -2.54 -11.77 6.65
C ARG A 97 -1.07 -11.37 6.52
N MET A 98 -0.48 -11.58 5.34
CA MET A 98 0.91 -11.20 5.07
C MET A 98 1.12 -9.71 5.29
N TYR A 99 0.22 -8.86 4.79
CA TYR A 99 0.28 -7.43 4.99
C TYR A 99 0.29 -7.08 6.48
N PHE A 100 -0.68 -7.56 7.26
CA PHE A 100 -0.78 -7.27 8.68
C PHE A 100 0.43 -7.80 9.47
N VAL A 101 0.96 -8.97 9.11
CA VAL A 101 2.16 -9.54 9.76
C VAL A 101 3.41 -8.72 9.45
N GLN A 102 3.62 -8.35 8.18
CA GLN A 102 4.72 -7.46 7.79
C GLN A 102 4.58 -6.09 8.48
N ALA A 103 3.34 -5.67 8.69
CA ALA A 103 3.01 -4.36 9.17
C ALA A 103 3.15 -4.16 10.67
N TYR A 104 2.63 -5.11 11.43
CA TYR A 104 2.43 -4.96 12.87
C TYR A 104 3.17 -6.03 13.67
N GLY A 105 3.81 -6.98 12.98
CA GLY A 105 4.41 -8.17 13.58
C GLY A 105 3.39 -9.31 13.75
N LYS A 106 3.92 -10.53 13.81
CA LYS A 106 3.11 -11.77 13.81
C LYS A 106 2.14 -11.85 15.00
N GLU A 107 2.60 -11.52 16.21
CA GLU A 107 1.78 -11.64 17.43
C GLU A 107 0.60 -10.66 17.41
N ARG A 108 0.87 -9.40 17.08
CA ARG A 108 -0.15 -8.35 17.01
C ARG A 108 -1.16 -8.60 15.91
N ALA A 109 -0.69 -8.95 14.70
CA ALA A 109 -1.57 -9.37 13.61
C ALA A 109 -2.49 -10.51 14.05
N ASN A 110 -1.96 -11.57 14.66
CA ASN A 110 -2.76 -12.69 15.15
C ASN A 110 -3.81 -12.27 16.19
N ALA A 111 -3.47 -11.34 17.10
CA ALA A 111 -4.44 -10.81 18.07
C ALA A 111 -5.58 -10.03 17.39
N THR A 112 -5.28 -9.21 16.38
CA THR A 112 -6.26 -8.49 15.58
C THR A 112 -7.18 -9.46 14.83
N PHE A 113 -6.63 -10.50 14.20
CA PHE A 113 -7.43 -11.53 13.52
C PHE A 113 -8.32 -12.34 14.47
N ARG A 114 -7.84 -12.68 15.68
CA ARG A 114 -8.68 -13.33 16.69
C ARG A 114 -9.85 -12.45 17.08
N THR A 115 -9.57 -11.19 17.43
CA THR A 115 -10.59 -10.22 17.82
C THR A 115 -11.63 -10.03 16.71
N PHE A 116 -11.19 -9.93 15.46
CA PHE A 116 -12.09 -9.86 14.31
C PHE A 116 -12.99 -11.10 14.18
N ASN A 117 -12.42 -12.30 14.30
CA ASN A 117 -13.19 -13.53 14.19
C ASN A 117 -14.18 -13.74 15.35
N GLU A 118 -13.82 -13.32 16.55
CA GLU A 118 -14.63 -13.49 17.77
C GLU A 118 -15.73 -12.43 17.91
N VAL A 119 -15.40 -11.17 17.63
CA VAL A 119 -16.26 -10.01 17.97
C VAL A 119 -17.06 -9.52 16.77
N ILE A 120 -16.48 -9.61 15.58
CA ILE A 120 -16.97 -8.89 14.40
C ILE A 120 -17.70 -9.83 13.42
N LYS A 121 -17.35 -11.12 13.36
CA LYS A 121 -18.02 -12.09 12.47
C LYS A 121 -19.53 -12.24 12.72
N ASN A 122 -20.00 -11.98 13.95
CA ASN A 122 -21.40 -12.12 14.35
C ASN A 122 -22.16 -10.78 14.45
N ARG A 123 -21.51 -9.66 14.11
CA ARG A 123 -22.14 -8.34 14.09
C ARG A 123 -22.41 -7.94 12.64
N GLU A 124 -23.44 -7.12 12.44
CA GLU A 124 -23.70 -6.51 11.14
C GLU A 124 -22.62 -5.43 10.90
N ILE A 125 -21.62 -5.77 10.09
CA ILE A 125 -20.55 -4.86 9.70
C ILE A 125 -21.07 -4.06 8.50
N SER A 126 -21.03 -2.73 8.58
CA SER A 126 -21.36 -1.87 7.44
C SER A 126 -20.21 -0.92 7.11
N VAL A 127 -20.07 -0.63 5.81
CA VAL A 127 -19.12 0.36 5.29
C VAL A 127 -19.37 1.71 5.95
N ASP A 128 -20.64 2.14 6.04
CA ASP A 128 -21.02 3.43 6.62
C ASP A 128 -20.53 3.60 8.05
N ASN A 129 -20.72 2.60 8.92
CA ASN A 129 -20.34 2.69 10.33
C ASN A 129 -18.83 2.84 10.49
N ILE A 130 -18.05 2.02 9.78
CA ILE A 130 -16.60 2.06 9.84
C ILE A 130 -16.07 3.39 9.29
N CYS A 131 -16.57 3.82 8.14
CA CYS A 131 -16.09 5.03 7.50
C CYS A 131 -16.49 6.30 8.27
N ASN A 132 -17.69 6.35 8.85
CA ASN A 132 -18.10 7.45 9.73
C ASN A 132 -17.24 7.53 11.00
N TYR A 133 -16.75 6.38 11.50
CA TYR A 133 -15.79 6.34 12.59
C TYR A 133 -14.39 6.83 12.17
N LEU A 134 -13.86 6.33 11.04
CA LEU A 134 -12.50 6.67 10.59
C LEU A 134 -12.37 8.10 10.05
N ARG A 135 -13.33 8.55 9.24
CA ARG A 135 -13.27 9.81 8.48
C ARG A 135 -12.87 11.03 9.32
N PRO A 136 -13.49 11.35 10.47
CA PRO A 136 -13.12 12.53 11.23
C PRO A 136 -11.80 12.38 12.00
N ARG A 137 -11.24 11.17 12.08
CA ARG A 137 -10.08 10.84 12.94
C ARG A 137 -8.80 10.54 12.18
N VAL A 138 -8.89 10.39 10.86
CA VAL A 138 -7.73 10.16 10.00
C VAL A 138 -7.62 11.27 8.95
N ARG A 139 -6.37 11.67 8.71
CA ARG A 139 -6.02 12.63 7.66
C ARG A 139 -6.41 12.10 6.28
N TYR A 140 -6.65 13.00 5.33
CA TYR A 140 -7.01 12.65 3.97
C TYR A 140 -6.01 11.68 3.33
N GLU A 141 -4.71 11.87 3.55
CA GLU A 141 -3.67 10.98 3.01
C GLU A 141 -3.81 9.53 3.50
N VAL A 142 -4.24 9.32 4.74
CA VAL A 142 -4.50 7.98 5.29
C VAL A 142 -5.71 7.33 4.62
N ARG A 143 -6.72 8.13 4.25
CA ARG A 143 -7.90 7.62 3.52
C ARG A 143 -7.52 7.09 2.13
N LEU A 144 -6.59 7.77 1.45
CA LEU A 144 -6.03 7.31 0.18
C LEU A 144 -5.23 6.01 0.35
N GLN A 145 -4.50 5.86 1.47
CA GLN A 145 -3.77 4.63 1.80
C GLN A 145 -4.72 3.45 2.05
N ILE A 146 -5.79 3.66 2.82
CA ILE A 146 -6.82 2.63 3.07
C ILE A 146 -7.36 2.14 1.72
N LEU A 147 -7.77 3.07 0.85
CA LEU A 147 -8.34 2.70 -0.44
C LEU A 147 -7.33 1.96 -1.33
N HIS A 148 -6.09 2.45 -1.43
CA HIS A 148 -5.03 1.78 -2.20
C HIS A 148 -4.72 0.38 -1.66
N PHE A 149 -4.71 0.20 -0.34
CA PHE A 149 -4.55 -1.11 0.28
C PHE A 149 -5.68 -2.07 -0.08
N LEU A 150 -6.93 -1.59 -0.04
CA LEU A 150 -8.09 -2.42 -0.41
C LEU A 150 -8.07 -2.83 -1.89
N PHE A 151 -7.63 -1.94 -2.79
CA PHE A 151 -7.40 -2.32 -4.19
C PHE A 151 -6.28 -3.36 -4.36
N ASN A 152 -5.20 -3.30 -3.57
CA ASN A 152 -4.16 -4.33 -3.61
C ASN A 152 -4.69 -5.71 -3.18
N ILE A 153 -5.59 -5.75 -2.19
CA ILE A 153 -6.25 -6.99 -1.77
C ILE A 153 -7.08 -7.55 -2.91
N SER A 154 -7.98 -6.74 -3.48
CA SER A 154 -8.87 -7.19 -4.56
C SER A 154 -8.13 -7.57 -5.84
N ASN A 155 -6.91 -7.08 -6.03
CA ASN A 155 -6.09 -7.44 -7.19
C ASN A 155 -5.06 -8.54 -6.87
N ALA A 156 -5.15 -9.20 -5.70
CA ALA A 156 -4.17 -10.20 -5.28
C ALA A 156 -4.11 -11.42 -6.20
N ASP A 157 -5.24 -11.78 -6.82
CA ASP A 157 -5.35 -12.84 -7.83
C ASP A 157 -5.16 -12.32 -9.28
N GLY A 158 -4.95 -11.00 -9.43
CA GLY A 158 -4.73 -10.32 -10.71
C GLY A 158 -5.99 -9.72 -11.35
N HIS A 159 -7.16 -9.78 -10.71
CA HIS A 159 -8.39 -9.16 -11.24
C HIS A 159 -9.29 -8.63 -10.13
N VAL A 160 -9.71 -7.35 -10.23
CA VAL A 160 -10.75 -6.77 -9.37
C VAL A 160 -12.13 -6.97 -10.00
N SER A 161 -13.03 -7.68 -9.32
CA SER A 161 -14.40 -7.93 -9.77
C SER A 161 -15.29 -6.69 -9.69
N ASP A 162 -16.40 -6.67 -10.45
CA ASP A 162 -17.38 -5.57 -10.41
C ASP A 162 -18.07 -5.45 -9.03
N SER A 163 -18.24 -6.57 -8.32
CA SER A 163 -18.75 -6.60 -6.94
C SER A 163 -17.81 -5.90 -5.97
N GLU A 164 -16.52 -6.20 -6.03
CA GLU A 164 -15.52 -5.53 -5.18
C GLU A 164 -15.37 -4.07 -5.54
N LEU A 165 -15.37 -3.74 -6.84
CA LEU A 165 -15.28 -2.36 -7.30
C LEU A 165 -16.44 -1.50 -6.78
N ARG A 166 -17.65 -2.06 -6.67
CA ARG A 166 -18.79 -1.37 -6.06
C ARG A 166 -18.55 -1.06 -4.58
N VAL A 167 -18.04 -2.03 -3.82
CA VAL A 167 -17.71 -1.82 -2.39
C VAL A 167 -16.55 -0.82 -2.23
N LEU A 168 -15.52 -0.90 -3.07
CA LEU A 168 -14.41 0.05 -3.08
C LEU A 168 -14.88 1.48 -3.39
N LEU A 169 -15.80 1.64 -4.33
CA LEU A 169 -16.43 2.93 -4.65
C LEU A 169 -17.23 3.45 -3.46
N GLU A 170 -18.06 2.61 -2.83
CA GLU A 170 -18.84 2.95 -1.65
C GLU A 170 -17.94 3.41 -0.48
N ILE A 171 -16.86 2.67 -0.20
CA ILE A 171 -15.85 3.03 0.81
C ILE A 171 -15.23 4.39 0.49
N SER A 172 -14.86 4.63 -0.77
CA SER A 172 -14.23 5.89 -1.17
C SER A 172 -15.16 7.10 -0.95
N GLN A 173 -16.44 6.97 -1.29
CA GLN A 173 -17.46 8.00 -1.09
C GLN A 173 -17.66 8.28 0.39
N ASN A 174 -17.78 7.22 1.20
CA ASN A 174 -17.96 7.32 2.64
C ASN A 174 -16.75 7.93 3.37
N LEU A 175 -15.53 7.62 2.92
CA LEU A 175 -14.30 8.26 3.40
C LEU A 175 -14.09 9.69 2.87
N GLN A 176 -14.97 10.17 1.98
CA GLN A 176 -14.85 11.45 1.27
C GLN A 176 -13.55 11.55 0.46
N VAL A 177 -13.14 10.46 -0.20
CA VAL A 177 -12.09 10.50 -1.22
C VAL A 177 -12.67 11.12 -2.49
N SER A 178 -11.92 12.05 -3.10
CA SER A 178 -12.36 12.69 -4.34
C SER A 178 -12.49 11.68 -5.49
N ASN A 179 -13.38 11.94 -6.45
CA ASN A 179 -13.55 11.06 -7.61
C ASN A 179 -12.26 10.96 -8.45
N SER A 180 -11.49 12.05 -8.57
CA SER A 180 -10.21 12.03 -9.30
C SER A 180 -9.18 11.15 -8.60
N ASP A 181 -9.10 11.21 -7.26
CA ASP A 181 -8.25 10.32 -6.47
C ASP A 181 -8.65 8.85 -6.61
N PHE A 182 -9.95 8.57 -6.58
CA PHE A 182 -10.47 7.21 -6.76
C PHE A 182 -10.07 6.65 -8.13
N GLU A 183 -10.34 7.39 -9.21
CA GLU A 183 -10.01 6.95 -10.57
C GLU A 183 -8.49 6.84 -10.79
N SER A 184 -7.69 7.72 -10.18
CA SER A 184 -6.22 7.63 -10.19
C SER A 184 -5.74 6.36 -9.50
N ILE A 185 -6.26 6.03 -8.31
CA ILE A 185 -5.91 4.79 -7.60
C ILE A 185 -6.34 3.57 -8.42
N LYS A 186 -7.59 3.54 -8.87
CA LYS A 186 -8.13 2.47 -9.72
C LYS A 186 -7.26 2.24 -10.95
N ALA A 187 -6.83 3.29 -11.64
CA ALA A 187 -5.99 3.18 -12.83
C ALA A 187 -4.64 2.47 -12.60
N MET A 188 -4.17 2.34 -11.34
CA MET A 188 -2.96 1.59 -10.99
C MET A 188 -3.14 0.06 -11.05
N PHE A 189 -4.38 -0.43 -10.95
CA PHE A 189 -4.71 -1.86 -10.86
C PHE A 189 -5.32 -2.43 -12.13
N PHE A 190 -6.00 -1.59 -12.92
CA PHE A 190 -6.55 -2.00 -14.20
C PHE A 190 -5.52 -1.79 -15.31
N LYS A 191 -5.64 -2.53 -16.43
CA LYS A 191 -4.84 -2.27 -17.64
C LYS A 191 -5.70 -1.51 -18.65
N SER A 192 -5.26 -0.32 -19.05
CA SER A 192 -5.86 0.45 -20.15
C SER A 192 -4.81 1.34 -20.80
N ALA A 193 -5.04 1.69 -22.07
CA ALA A 193 -4.12 2.50 -22.87
C ALA A 193 -3.82 3.87 -22.25
N ASP A 194 -4.82 4.46 -21.57
CA ASP A 194 -4.74 5.83 -21.06
C ASP A 194 -4.51 5.91 -19.54
N ASN A 195 -4.19 4.79 -18.88
CA ASN A 195 -4.03 4.76 -17.42
C ASN A 195 -2.91 5.66 -16.91
N ALA A 196 -1.86 5.89 -17.70
CA ALA A 196 -0.79 6.78 -17.29
C ALA A 196 -1.31 8.22 -17.06
N TYR A 197 -2.21 8.71 -17.92
CA TYR A 197 -2.83 10.03 -17.78
C TYR A 197 -3.79 10.07 -16.59
N LYS A 198 -4.61 9.02 -16.43
CA LYS A 198 -5.52 8.88 -15.29
C LYS A 198 -4.80 8.82 -13.94
N ILE A 199 -3.67 8.12 -13.85
CA ILE A 199 -2.82 8.08 -12.66
C ILE A 199 -2.34 9.49 -12.29
N LEU A 200 -2.06 10.34 -13.27
CA LEU A 200 -1.68 11.74 -13.06
C LEU A 200 -2.88 12.70 -12.88
N GLU A 201 -4.11 12.19 -12.80
CA GLU A 201 -5.35 12.97 -12.71
C GLU A 201 -5.49 14.00 -13.86
N ILE A 202 -5.11 13.62 -15.08
CA ILE A 202 -5.22 14.46 -16.29
C ILE A 202 -5.82 13.71 -17.48
N GLU A 203 -6.36 14.46 -18.43
CA GLU A 203 -6.81 13.94 -19.72
C GLU A 203 -5.64 13.70 -20.68
N LYS A 204 -5.80 12.76 -21.62
CA LYS A 204 -4.80 12.51 -22.67
C LYS A 204 -4.55 13.72 -23.58
N SER A 205 -5.51 14.62 -23.68
CA SER A 205 -5.40 15.89 -24.42
C SER A 205 -4.59 16.97 -23.70
N ALA A 206 -4.17 16.74 -22.44
CA ALA A 206 -3.38 17.71 -21.68
C ALA A 206 -2.06 18.05 -22.41
N SER A 207 -1.66 19.31 -22.34
CA SER A 207 -0.38 19.80 -22.86
C SER A 207 0.82 19.26 -22.05
N ASP A 208 2.00 19.29 -22.63
CA ASP A 208 3.21 18.78 -21.96
C ASP A 208 3.58 19.56 -20.69
N ALA A 209 3.25 20.85 -20.67
CA ALA A 209 3.39 21.68 -19.49
C ALA A 209 2.44 21.22 -18.36
N GLU A 210 1.20 20.86 -18.71
CA GLU A 210 0.22 20.29 -17.78
C GLU A 210 0.65 18.92 -17.27
N VAL A 211 1.19 18.06 -18.13
CA VAL A 211 1.75 16.75 -17.72
C VAL A 211 2.85 16.94 -16.66
N LYS A 212 3.84 17.82 -16.93
CA LYS A 212 4.93 18.10 -15.98
C LYS A 212 4.41 18.69 -14.66
N LYS A 213 3.39 19.56 -14.73
CA LYS A 213 2.74 20.14 -13.54
C LYS A 213 2.01 19.06 -12.74
N ALA A 214 1.23 18.21 -13.41
CA ALA A 214 0.48 17.12 -12.78
C ALA A 214 1.41 16.12 -12.09
N TYR A 215 2.50 15.71 -12.75
CA TYR A 215 3.52 14.86 -12.13
C TYR A 215 4.05 15.45 -10.82
N ARG A 216 4.46 16.72 -10.80
CA ARG A 216 4.95 17.38 -9.57
C ARG A 216 3.90 17.44 -8.46
N THR A 217 2.65 17.72 -8.81
CA THR A 217 1.53 17.73 -7.87
C THR A 217 1.31 16.35 -7.26
N MET A 218 1.26 15.30 -8.09
CA MET A 218 1.02 13.92 -7.65
C MET A 218 2.20 13.36 -6.85
N ALA A 219 3.43 13.63 -7.30
CA ALA A 219 4.65 13.30 -6.57
C ALA A 219 4.65 13.93 -5.17
N LYS A 220 4.26 15.20 -5.04
CA LYS A 220 4.13 15.88 -3.73
C LYS A 220 2.97 15.31 -2.90
N LYS A 221 1.85 14.94 -3.54
CA LYS A 221 0.65 14.39 -2.87
C LYS A 221 0.94 13.03 -2.26
N PHE A 222 1.71 12.18 -2.95
CA PHE A 222 2.02 10.81 -2.55
C PHE A 222 3.45 10.60 -2.04
N HIS A 223 4.22 11.68 -1.85
CA HIS A 223 5.59 11.57 -1.37
C HIS A 223 5.62 10.81 -0.04
N PRO A 224 6.51 9.81 0.15
CA PRO A 224 6.64 9.09 1.41
C PRO A 224 6.96 10.02 2.58
N ASP A 225 7.52 11.22 2.31
CA ASP A 225 7.81 12.18 3.37
C ASP A 225 6.58 12.71 4.10
N LYS A 226 5.42 12.73 3.46
CA LYS A 226 4.17 13.12 4.14
C LYS A 226 3.80 12.17 5.27
N LEU A 227 4.36 10.96 5.25
CA LEU A 227 4.14 9.89 6.20
C LEU A 227 5.44 9.47 6.90
N GLN A 228 6.51 10.31 6.93
CA GLN A 228 7.79 9.92 7.57
C GLN A 228 7.61 9.51 9.03
N HIS A 229 6.69 10.17 9.73
CA HIS A 229 6.39 9.91 11.12
C HIS A 229 5.50 8.68 11.32
N MET A 230 4.92 8.13 10.26
CA MET A 230 4.02 6.98 10.31
C MET A 230 4.78 5.64 10.25
N ASP A 231 4.14 4.58 10.75
CA ASP A 231 4.71 3.23 10.74
C ASP A 231 5.07 2.79 9.31
N GLU A 232 6.06 1.89 9.21
CA GLU A 232 6.74 1.46 7.98
C GLU A 232 5.79 0.99 6.86
N VAL A 233 4.62 0.53 7.26
CA VAL A 233 3.49 0.06 6.45
C VAL A 233 2.91 1.15 5.58
N TYR A 234 2.63 2.29 6.19
CA TYR A 234 2.05 3.45 5.52
C TYR A 234 3.07 4.07 4.59
N ARG A 235 4.36 4.02 4.96
CA ARG A 235 5.46 4.41 4.09
C ARG A 235 5.56 3.50 2.87
N LYS A 236 5.38 2.18 3.01
CA LYS A 236 5.40 1.21 1.91
C LYS A 236 4.27 1.48 0.90
N GLY A 237 3.04 1.67 1.37
CA GLY A 237 1.91 1.99 0.49
C GLY A 237 2.06 3.35 -0.22
N ALA A 238 2.60 4.37 0.47
CA ALA A 238 2.92 5.65 -0.17
C ALA A 238 4.03 5.52 -1.20
N GLN A 239 5.06 4.72 -0.92
CA GLN A 239 6.16 4.47 -1.84
C GLN A 239 5.68 3.75 -3.10
N GLU A 240 4.85 2.72 -2.97
CA GLU A 240 4.27 2.00 -4.12
C GLU A 240 3.47 2.96 -5.01
N LYS A 241 2.63 3.81 -4.40
CA LYS A 241 1.85 4.81 -5.13
C LYS A 241 2.73 5.86 -5.79
N PHE A 242 3.77 6.32 -5.10
CA PHE A 242 4.76 7.25 -5.66
C PHE A 242 5.47 6.66 -6.88
N ASN A 243 5.88 5.39 -6.80
CA ASN A 243 6.49 4.68 -7.92
C ASN A 243 5.53 4.57 -9.11
N LYS A 244 4.24 4.29 -8.87
CA LYS A 244 3.23 4.27 -9.95
C LYS A 244 3.07 5.63 -10.63
N VAL A 245 3.14 6.72 -9.88
CA VAL A 245 3.15 8.08 -10.43
C VAL A 245 4.38 8.33 -11.30
N GLN A 246 5.55 7.84 -10.89
CA GLN A 246 6.79 7.93 -11.69
C GLN A 246 6.69 7.09 -12.97
N GLU A 247 6.30 5.82 -12.87
CA GLU A 247 6.11 4.92 -14.01
C GLU A 247 5.11 5.49 -15.04
N ALA A 248 4.02 6.10 -14.56
CA ALA A 248 3.03 6.76 -15.41
C ALA A 248 3.65 7.94 -16.15
N TYR A 249 4.40 8.80 -15.45
CA TYR A 249 5.06 9.93 -16.07
C TYR A 249 6.10 9.50 -17.12
N GLU A 250 6.96 8.52 -16.79
CA GLU A 250 7.95 7.97 -17.73
C GLU A 250 7.29 7.39 -18.99
N ARG A 251 6.14 6.71 -18.82
CA ARG A 251 5.37 6.18 -19.95
C ARG A 251 4.85 7.28 -20.86
N ILE A 252 4.32 8.37 -20.29
CA ILE A 252 3.85 9.53 -21.05
C ILE A 252 5.01 10.21 -21.76
N GLN A 253 6.16 10.37 -21.09
CA GLN A 253 7.35 10.93 -21.72
C GLN A 253 7.79 10.11 -22.94
N LYS A 254 7.79 8.78 -22.82
CA LYS A 254 8.12 7.89 -23.94
C LYS A 254 7.09 7.95 -25.06
N GLU A 255 5.79 8.03 -24.75
CA GLU A 255 4.72 8.15 -25.74
C GLU A 255 4.80 9.46 -26.53
N ARG A 256 5.19 10.56 -25.87
CA ARG A 256 5.17 11.92 -26.44
C ARG A 256 6.53 12.45 -26.90
N GLY A 257 7.64 11.81 -26.53
CA GLY A 257 8.99 12.27 -26.83
C GLY A 257 9.47 13.45 -25.98
N LEU A 258 9.17 13.45 -24.67
CA LEU A 258 9.46 14.54 -23.71
C LEU A 258 10.77 14.41 -22.92
#